data_AF-A0A2H5DVX1-F1
#
_entry.id   AF-A0A2H5DVX1-F1
#
_cell.length_a   1.000
_cell.length_b   1.000
_cell.length_c   1.000
_cell.angle_alpha   90.00
_cell.angle_beta   90.00
_cell.angle_gamma   90.00
#
_symmetry.space_group_name_H-M   'P 1'
#
loop_
_entity.id
_entity.type
_entity.pdbx_description
1 polymer ?
#
loop_
_entity_poly.entity_id
_entity_poly.type
_entity_poly.pdbx_seq_one_letter_code
_entity_poly.pdbx_strand_id
1 'polypeptide(L)'
;MSNLIQLFTPGHQNRSGRFCIALGEDAVIYGAADIASISFHRAGQGLEVEHMAVGQPRQRLPVMPGEEIQLMVGGKRLLLWIQAVTATQVVVDAAEEVGADLALIVMPATA
;
A
#
# COMPACT_ATOMS: atom_id res chain seq x y z
N MET A 1 -18.90 -1.88 9.20
CA MET A 1 -18.69 -1.53 7.79
C MET A 1 -17.31 -2.06 7.41
N SER A 2 -17.26 -3.00 6.47
CA SER A 2 -16.07 -3.82 6.18
C SER A 2 -15.19 -3.17 5.11
N ASN A 3 -14.06 -2.59 5.50
CA ASN A 3 -13.03 -2.13 4.55
C ASN A 3 -12.06 -3.26 4.17
N LEU A 4 -12.59 -4.49 4.02
CA LEU A 4 -11.82 -5.62 3.50
C LEU A 4 -11.90 -5.60 1.98
N ILE A 5 -10.92 -4.98 1.32
CA ILE A 5 -10.71 -5.18 -0.12
C ILE A 5 -9.52 -6.13 -0.24
N GLN A 6 -9.86 -7.41 -0.30
CA GLN A 6 -8.94 -8.47 -0.68
C GLN A 6 -8.89 -8.53 -2.21
N LEU A 7 -7.73 -8.24 -2.80
CA LEU A 7 -7.43 -8.69 -4.16
C LEU A 7 -7.14 -10.21 -4.12
N PHE A 8 -8.16 -11.03 -3.87
CA PHE A 8 -8.09 -12.48 -4.11
C PHE A 8 -9.19 -12.86 -5.08
N THR A 9 -8.83 -13.25 -6.29
CA THR A 9 -9.61 -14.25 -7.03
C THR A 9 -8.65 -15.25 -7.66
N PRO A 10 -8.81 -16.56 -7.40
CA PRO A 10 -8.31 -17.58 -8.32
C PRO A 10 -9.02 -17.36 -9.65
N GLY A 11 -8.32 -16.79 -10.64
CA GLY A 11 -8.91 -16.31 -11.89
C GLY A 11 -8.19 -15.08 -12.45
N HIS A 12 -8.80 -14.37 -13.40
CA HIS A 12 -8.25 -13.13 -13.96
C HIS A 12 -8.09 -12.09 -12.83
N GLN A 13 -6.86 -11.93 -12.33
CA GLN A 13 -6.53 -10.99 -11.27
C GLN A 13 -6.81 -9.57 -11.74
N ASN A 14 -7.60 -8.82 -10.96
CA ASN A 14 -7.71 -7.39 -11.18
C ASN A 14 -6.38 -6.76 -10.70
N ARG A 15 -5.45 -6.59 -11.64
CA ARG A 15 -4.05 -6.20 -11.37
C ARG A 15 -3.89 -4.77 -10.90
N SER A 16 -4.99 -4.04 -10.82
CA SER A 16 -5.04 -2.70 -10.28
C SER A 16 -6.27 -2.51 -9.40
N GLY A 17 -6.16 -1.59 -8.44
CA GLY A 17 -7.24 -1.23 -7.55
C GLY A 17 -7.05 0.15 -6.96
N ARG A 18 -8.16 0.81 -6.60
CA ARG A 18 -8.14 2.07 -5.85
C ARG A 18 -8.46 1.79 -4.39
N PHE A 19 -7.65 2.33 -3.50
CA PHE A 19 -7.74 2.12 -2.07
C PHE A 19 -7.77 3.45 -1.32
N CYS A 20 -8.49 3.48 -0.22
CA CYS A 20 -8.49 4.58 0.72
C CYS A 20 -7.88 4.09 2.03
N ILE A 21 -6.72 4.61 2.39
CA ILE A 21 -5.93 4.17 3.55
C ILE A 21 -5.94 5.32 4.57
N ALA A 22 -6.34 5.03 5.81
CA ALA A 22 -6.31 6.02 6.86
C ALA A 22 -4.87 6.33 7.29
N LEU A 23 -4.62 7.59 7.67
CA LEU A 23 -3.31 8.01 8.16
C LEU A 23 -3.01 7.32 9.50
N GLY A 24 -1.79 6.79 9.63
CA GLY A 24 -1.34 6.05 10.79
C GLY A 24 -1.74 4.58 10.83
N GLU A 25 -2.56 4.10 9.90
CA GLU A 25 -2.96 2.70 9.80
C GLU A 25 -2.09 1.92 8.82
N ASP A 26 -1.78 0.68 9.18
CA ASP A 26 -1.03 -0.23 8.33
C ASP A 26 -1.96 -0.91 7.31
N ALA A 27 -1.66 -0.74 6.03
CA ALA A 27 -2.13 -1.61 4.96
C ALA A 27 -1.09 -2.70 4.70
N VAL A 28 -1.52 -3.96 4.73
CA VAL A 28 -0.65 -5.14 4.63
C VAL A 28 -0.59 -5.61 3.18
N ILE A 29 0.60 -5.93 2.69
CA ILE A 29 0.86 -6.47 1.36
C ILE A 29 1.32 -7.91 1.53
N TYR A 30 0.58 -8.85 0.94
CA TYR A 30 0.94 -10.27 0.90
C TYR A 30 1.53 -10.60 -0.46
N GLY A 31 2.71 -11.21 -0.47
CA GLY A 31 3.24 -11.92 -1.63
C GLY A 31 3.30 -13.42 -1.39
N ALA A 32 3.64 -14.18 -2.44
CA ALA A 32 3.67 -15.65 -2.40
C ALA A 32 4.53 -16.25 -1.26
N ALA A 33 5.59 -15.57 -0.83
CA ALA A 33 6.51 -16.05 0.21
C ALA A 33 6.89 -15.00 1.26
N ASP A 34 6.31 -13.79 1.20
CA ASP A 34 6.73 -12.66 2.04
C ASP A 34 5.53 -11.75 2.38
N ILE A 35 5.66 -10.99 3.45
CA ILE A 35 4.66 -10.04 3.93
C ILE A 35 5.35 -8.68 4.16
N ALA A 36 4.71 -7.63 3.66
CA ALA A 36 5.10 -6.25 3.94
C ALA A 36 3.90 -5.45 4.47
N SER A 37 4.15 -4.26 4.99
CA SER A 37 3.13 -3.28 5.30
C SER A 37 3.55 -1.89 4.87
N ILE A 38 2.56 -1.06 4.60
CA ILE A 38 2.71 0.37 4.38
C ILE A 38 1.81 1.14 5.33
N SER A 39 2.28 2.26 5.83
CA SER A 39 1.44 3.24 6.51
C SER A 39 1.81 4.65 6.09
N PHE A 40 0.81 5.51 6.04
CA PHE A 40 0.98 6.91 5.64
C PHE A 40 0.92 7.81 6.87
N HIS A 41 1.90 8.68 7.02
CA HIS A 41 2.04 9.55 8.18
C HIS A 41 2.24 10.99 7.74
N ARG A 42 1.69 11.94 8.50
CA ARG A 42 2.08 13.34 8.34
C ARG A 42 3.37 13.59 9.11
N ALA A 43 4.39 14.08 8.42
CA ALA A 43 5.67 14.43 9.03
C ALA A 43 6.02 15.88 8.69
N GLY A 44 6.12 16.73 9.73
CA GLY A 44 6.36 18.16 9.56
C GLY A 44 5.31 18.83 8.66
N GLN A 45 5.72 19.28 7.47
CA GLN A 45 4.85 19.90 6.47
C GLN A 45 4.38 18.95 5.35
N GLY A 46 4.77 17.68 5.38
CA GLY A 46 4.56 16.73 4.28
C GLY A 46 3.83 15.45 4.67
N LEU A 47 3.60 14.61 3.66
CA LEU A 47 3.17 13.22 3.81
C LEU A 47 4.39 12.33 3.61
N GLU A 48 4.50 11.29 4.43
CA GLU A 48 5.51 10.24 4.29
C GLU A 48 4.79 8.89 4.18
N VAL A 49 5.34 8.01 3.35
CA VAL A 49 5.01 6.58 3.36
C VAL A 49 6.11 5.86 4.14
N GLU A 50 5.68 5.01 5.06
CA GLU A 50 6.54 4.11 5.79
C GLU A 50 6.31 2.69 5.27
N HIS A 51 7.37 2.04 4.82
CA HIS A 51 7.33 0.68 4.28
C HIS A 51 8.15 -0.26 5.18
N MET A 52 7.55 -1.39 5.53
CA MET A 52 8.16 -2.40 6.38
C MET A 52 7.98 -3.78 5.75
N ALA A 53 9.07 -4.47 5.44
CA ALA A 53 9.06 -5.83 4.91
C ALA A 53 9.90 -6.75 5.80
N VAL A 54 9.53 -8.03 5.91
CA VAL A 54 10.25 -8.98 6.78
C VAL A 54 11.71 -9.08 6.33
N GLY A 55 12.63 -8.94 7.29
CA GLY A 55 14.07 -9.02 7.03
C GLY A 55 14.67 -7.79 6.34
N GLN A 56 13.89 -6.73 6.08
CA GLN A 56 14.37 -5.46 5.53
C GLN A 56 14.31 -4.35 6.58
N PRO A 57 15.27 -3.39 6.56
CA PRO A 57 15.16 -2.18 7.35
C PRO A 57 13.89 -1.39 6.96
N ARG A 58 13.25 -0.78 7.94
CA ARG A 58 12.12 0.13 7.72
C ARG A 58 12.56 1.30 6.85
N GLN A 59 11.77 1.59 5.81
CA GLN A 59 12.02 2.70 4.90
C GLN A 59 10.96 3.78 5.10
N ARG A 60 11.39 5.05 5.06
CA ARG A 60 10.51 6.22 5.07
C ARG A 60 10.82 7.06 3.86
N LEU A 61 9.79 7.37 3.08
CA LEU A 61 9.92 8.15 1.86
C LEU A 61 8.93 9.32 1.93
N PRO A 62 9.35 10.56 1.67
CA PRO A 62 8.42 11.65 1.46
C PRO A 62 7.58 11.37 0.21
N VAL A 63 6.30 11.73 0.24
CA VAL A 63 5.38 11.49 -0.88
C VAL A 63 4.52 12.72 -1.16
N MET A 64 4.25 12.97 -2.43
CA MET A 64 3.38 14.04 -2.90
C MET A 64 2.17 13.49 -3.68
N PRO A 65 1.03 14.20 -3.69
CA PRO A 65 -0.04 13.88 -4.64
C PRO A 65 0.47 13.89 -6.08
N GLY A 66 0.07 12.89 -6.86
CA GLY A 66 0.52 12.63 -8.23
C GLY A 66 1.81 11.81 -8.33
N GLU A 67 2.48 11.53 -7.21
CA GLU A 67 3.73 10.75 -7.21
C GLU A 67 3.46 9.25 -7.34
N GLU A 68 4.36 8.58 -8.08
CA GLU A 68 4.45 7.13 -8.16
C GLU A 68 5.51 6.63 -7.17
N ILE A 69 5.12 5.66 -6.36
CA ILE A 69 5.98 4.98 -5.40
C ILE A 69 6.15 3.54 -5.85
N GLN A 70 7.39 3.06 -5.86
CA GLN A 70 7.70 1.67 -6.17
C GLN A 70 8.17 0.96 -4.92
N LEU A 71 7.46 -0.11 -4.55
CA LEU A 71 7.78 -0.92 -3.38
C LEU A 71 8.20 -2.32 -3.82
N MET A 72 9.22 -2.85 -3.18
CA MET A 72 9.71 -4.21 -3.39
C MET A 72 9.17 -5.12 -2.30
N VAL A 73 8.39 -6.14 -2.68
CA VAL A 73 7.86 -7.17 -1.76
C VAL A 73 8.15 -8.54 -2.35
N GLY A 74 8.89 -9.40 -1.64
CA GLY A 74 9.26 -10.73 -2.15
C GLY A 74 9.98 -10.72 -3.50
N GLY A 75 10.76 -9.67 -3.81
CA GLY A 75 11.44 -9.50 -5.10
C GLY A 75 10.55 -9.05 -6.27
N LYS A 76 9.27 -8.72 -6.01
CA LYS A 76 8.32 -8.18 -6.99
C LYS A 76 8.03 -6.71 -6.72
N ARG A 77 7.63 -5.98 -7.77
CA ARG A 77 7.26 -4.57 -7.68
C ARG A 77 5.75 -4.39 -7.48
N LEU A 78 5.41 -3.60 -6.47
CA LEU A 78 4.11 -2.96 -6.30
C LEU A 78 4.26 -1.47 -6.63
N LEU A 79 3.43 -0.98 -7.53
CA LEU A 79 3.35 0.42 -7.92
C LEU A 79 2.17 1.06 -7.18
N LEU A 80 2.39 2.21 -6.55
CA LEU A 80 1.37 3.00 -5.87
C LEU A 80 1.38 4.43 -6.42
N TRP A 81 0.23 4.94 -6.83
CA TRP A 81 0.06 6.34 -7.22
C TRP A 81 -0.80 7.07 -6.19
N ILE A 82 -0.26 8.15 -5.61
CA ILE A 82 -0.99 8.97 -4.65
C ILE A 82 -1.96 9.87 -5.39
N GLN A 83 -3.25 9.56 -5.36
CA GLN A 83 -4.28 10.32 -6.08
C GLN A 83 -4.72 11.56 -5.31
N ALA A 84 -4.96 11.40 -4.00
CA ALA A 84 -5.43 12.48 -3.15
C ALA A 84 -5.01 12.25 -1.69
N VAL A 85 -4.83 13.36 -0.97
CA VAL A 85 -4.51 13.35 0.47
C VAL A 85 -5.51 14.24 1.18
N THR A 86 -6.19 13.68 2.17
CA THR A 86 -7.16 14.39 3.02
C THR A 86 -6.59 14.60 4.42
N ALA A 87 -7.40 15.14 5.34
CA ALA A 87 -7.01 15.29 6.74
C ALA A 87 -6.74 13.94 7.44
N THR A 88 -7.41 12.87 7.00
CA THR A 88 -7.41 11.58 7.71
C THR A 88 -7.08 10.39 6.82
N GLN A 89 -7.02 10.55 5.50
CA GLN A 89 -6.90 9.45 4.54
C GLN A 89 -6.03 9.81 3.35
N VAL A 90 -5.42 8.79 2.75
CA VAL A 90 -4.72 8.84 1.47
C VAL A 90 -5.44 7.92 0.48
N VAL A 91 -5.78 8.46 -0.68
CA VAL A 91 -6.33 7.68 -1.79
C VAL A 91 -5.17 7.26 -2.70
N VAL A 92 -5.01 5.96 -2.90
CA VAL A 92 -3.96 5.38 -3.73
C VAL A 92 -4.56 4.52 -4.82
N ASP A 93 -4.02 4.61 -6.02
CA ASP A 93 -4.18 3.57 -7.03
C ASP A 93 -2.97 2.63 -6.88
N ALA A 94 -3.21 1.33 -6.76
CA ALA A 94 -2.17 0.32 -6.70
C ALA A 94 -2.21 -0.54 -7.96
N ALA A 95 -1.05 -0.91 -8.49
CA ALA A 95 -0.93 -1.92 -9.52
C ALA A 95 0.30 -2.80 -9.29
N GLU A 96 0.20 -4.06 -9.65
CA GLU A 96 1.34 -4.98 -9.60
C GLU A 96 2.15 -4.96 -10.90
N GLU A 97 3.41 -5.35 -10.81
CA GLU A 97 4.16 -5.76 -12.00
C GLU A 97 3.49 -6.96 -12.70
N VAL A 98 3.55 -6.99 -14.04
CA VAL A 98 2.97 -8.07 -14.85
C VAL A 98 3.52 -9.43 -14.40
N GLY A 99 2.64 -10.29 -13.88
CA GLY A 99 2.98 -11.65 -13.43
C GLY A 99 3.55 -11.71 -12.01
N ALA A 100 3.42 -10.64 -11.22
CA ALA A 100 3.50 -10.74 -9.78
C ALA A 100 2.25 -11.46 -9.21
N ASP A 101 2.36 -11.95 -7.99
CA ASP A 101 1.25 -12.51 -7.23
C ASP A 101 1.23 -11.79 -5.88
N LEU A 102 0.60 -10.61 -5.87
CA LEU A 102 0.56 -9.70 -4.73
C LEU A 102 -0.89 -9.32 -4.38
N ALA A 103 -1.18 -9.23 -3.09
CA ALA A 103 -2.46 -8.73 -2.57
C ALA A 103 -2.23 -7.61 -1.56
N LEU A 104 -2.73 -6.41 -1.87
CA LEU A 104 -2.83 -5.32 -0.89
C LEU A 104 -4.14 -5.47 -0.11
N ILE A 105 -4.03 -5.55 1.22
CA ILE A 105 -5.13 -5.66 2.17
C ILE A 105 -5.09 -4.44 3.08
N VAL A 106 -6.14 -3.63 3.04
CA VAL A 106 -6.32 -2.52 3.98
C VAL A 106 -7.04 -3.08 5.21
N MET A 107 -6.40 -3.04 6.37
CA MET A 107 -7.06 -3.38 7.62
C MET A 107 -7.82 -2.15 8.14
N PRO A 108 -9.02 -2.31 8.70
CA PRO A 108 -9.68 -1.20 9.38
C PRO A 108 -8.91 -0.84 10.65
N ALA A 109 -8.91 0.46 11.00
CA ALA A 109 -8.55 0.94 12.32
C ALA A 109 -9.17 0.06 13.40
N THR A 110 -8.34 -0.66 14.15
CA THR A 110 -8.75 -1.12 15.48
C THR A 110 -8.79 0.12 16.36
N ALA A 111 -10.01 0.58 16.66
CA ALA A 111 -10.30 1.66 17.60
C ALA A 111 -9.79 1.34 19.02
#